data_AF-A0A7V7RIE8-F1
#
_entry.id   AF-A0A7V7RIE8-F1
#
_cell.length_a   1.000
_cell.length_b   1.000
_cell.length_c   1.000
_cell.angle_alpha   90.00
_cell.angle_beta   90.00
_cell.angle_gamma   90.00
#
_symmetry.space_group_name_H-M   'P 1'
#
loop_
_entity.id
_entity.type
_entity.pdbx_description
1 polymer ?
#
loop_
_entity_poly.entity_id
_entity_poly.type
_entity_poly.pdbx_seq_one_letter_code
_entity_poly.pdbx_strand_id
1 'polypeptide(L)'
;MDLTHKVFITIYRRRQGTLNRKQWLSYAITAFAAAVVSIFLFSFIDSKEDHPSGETHANETEESEPASGGESGVINNVENDVNSDKANINNSIDNQIENGNNNSIDNNITNNINVNVDVNVQNDITNHTDGASSNQDQNSDESNDAGNDQNSSEENADQSSSDQNASGNGNGSEEVVWGVDSASLTTNDLLSCVRENFGDPAIWGRYLGEKEGVSAGITPEEIDLLHNEGIEVLIIWNHFTNATGYENGQNEARQAIEEARQLGIPEGVAIFADIEPNYPVDSEFIRGYYDGLSESSYVPGVYGVFDSERALFTEYAAAAANNSDLQNDMIIWTASPQEGITTKENAPEYNPEAPEGSQVYGWQYGLDAQTCNIDTNLFRGALTDYLWS
;
A
#
# COMPACT_ATOMS: atom_id res chain seq x y z
N MET A 1 58.28 -30.36 -56.39
CA MET A 1 59.01 -29.19 -55.86
C MET A 1 58.07 -28.58 -54.82
N ASP A 2 57.96 -29.13 -53.60
CA ASP A 2 58.98 -29.23 -52.53
C ASP A 2 59.45 -27.80 -52.14
N LEU A 3 59.37 -27.27 -50.92
CA LEU A 3 59.33 -27.77 -49.53
C LEU A 3 58.44 -26.84 -48.68
N THR A 4 57.53 -27.36 -47.84
CA THR A 4 57.67 -27.47 -46.37
C THR A 4 58.35 -26.30 -45.61
N HIS A 5 57.58 -25.65 -44.73
CA HIS A 5 58.08 -25.14 -43.45
C HIS A 5 57.20 -25.66 -42.31
N LYS A 6 57.87 -26.38 -41.41
CA LYS A 6 57.33 -27.04 -40.22
C LYS A 6 57.53 -26.15 -39.00
N VAL A 7 56.49 -26.13 -38.16
CA VAL A 7 56.52 -26.33 -36.69
C VAL A 7 57.29 -25.32 -35.85
N PHE A 8 56.57 -24.60 -34.97
CA PHE A 8 56.82 -24.67 -33.52
C PHE A 8 55.50 -24.55 -32.74
N ILE A 9 55.10 -25.69 -32.17
CA ILE A 9 54.10 -25.82 -31.12
C ILE A 9 54.77 -25.37 -29.82
N THR A 10 54.19 -24.38 -29.12
CA THR A 10 54.47 -24.16 -27.70
C THR A 10 53.18 -24.40 -26.92
N ILE A 11 53.18 -25.54 -26.23
CA ILE A 11 52.18 -25.95 -25.24
C ILE A 11 52.35 -25.06 -24.01
N TYR A 12 51.37 -24.20 -23.72
CA TYR A 12 51.22 -23.60 -22.39
C TYR A 12 50.19 -24.42 -21.61
N ARG A 13 50.68 -25.44 -20.91
CA ARG A 13 49.93 -26.22 -19.93
C ARG A 13 50.56 -25.95 -18.57
N ARG A 14 49.93 -25.11 -17.73
CA ARG A 14 50.28 -25.02 -16.31
C ARG A 14 49.05 -24.80 -15.43
N ARG A 15 48.65 -25.92 -14.83
CA ARG A 15 48.16 -26.12 -13.46
C ARG A 15 47.07 -25.15 -12.96
N GLN A 16 45.82 -25.61 -13.07
CA GLN A 16 44.83 -25.34 -12.04
C GLN A 16 45.27 -26.03 -10.74
N GLY A 17 45.55 -25.23 -9.72
CA GLY A 17 45.70 -25.71 -8.35
C GLY A 17 44.32 -25.86 -7.74
N THR A 18 43.94 -27.09 -7.42
CA THR A 18 42.77 -27.40 -6.61
C THR A 18 43.02 -26.90 -5.19
N LEU A 19 42.44 -25.76 -4.81
CA LEU A 19 42.40 -25.32 -3.41
C LEU A 19 41.43 -26.20 -2.63
N ASN A 20 41.92 -26.70 -1.51
CA ASN A 20 41.27 -27.72 -0.69
C ASN A 20 40.21 -27.07 0.21
N ARG A 21 38.94 -27.49 0.07
CA ARG A 21 37.73 -26.93 0.74
C ARG A 21 37.79 -26.93 2.28
N LYS A 22 38.78 -27.62 2.87
CA LYS A 22 39.00 -27.68 4.33
C LYS A 22 39.84 -26.53 4.92
N GLN A 23 40.59 -25.77 4.11
CA GLN A 23 41.37 -24.62 4.63
C GLN A 23 40.55 -23.33 4.76
N TRP A 24 39.45 -23.18 4.02
CA TRP A 24 38.58 -22.01 4.09
C TRP A 24 37.78 -21.92 5.40
N LEU A 25 37.33 -23.06 5.95
CA LEU A 25 36.60 -23.06 7.23
C LEU A 25 37.47 -22.60 8.41
N SER A 26 38.78 -22.85 8.39
CA SER A 26 39.67 -22.46 9.49
C SER A 26 39.97 -20.96 9.53
N TYR A 27 40.00 -20.29 8.37
CA TYR A 27 40.21 -18.83 8.31
C TYR A 27 38.93 -18.04 8.59
N ALA A 28 37.75 -18.54 8.19
CA ALA A 28 36.47 -17.87 8.45
C ALA A 28 36.06 -17.93 9.95
N ILE A 29 36.33 -19.04 10.64
CA ILE A 29 35.99 -19.20 12.07
C ILE A 29 36.88 -18.32 12.97
N THR A 30 38.14 -18.08 12.58
CA THR A 30 39.08 -17.28 13.39
C THR A 30 38.85 -15.77 13.25
N ALA A 31 38.27 -15.31 12.13
CA ALA A 31 37.90 -13.89 11.94
C ALA A 31 36.58 -13.53 12.66
N PHE A 32 35.66 -14.49 12.83
CA PHE A 32 34.38 -14.26 13.51
C PHE A 32 34.52 -14.17 15.04
N ALA A 33 35.51 -14.86 15.63
CA ALA A 33 35.74 -14.83 17.09
C ALA A 33 36.45 -13.55 17.59
N ALA A 34 37.08 -12.76 16.71
CA ALA A 34 37.75 -11.51 17.11
C ALA A 34 36.81 -10.29 17.10
N ALA A 35 35.73 -10.30 16.32
CA ALA A 35 34.79 -9.18 16.23
C ALA A 35 33.73 -9.19 17.36
N VAL A 36 33.39 -10.36 17.90
CA VAL A 36 32.37 -10.49 18.96
C VAL A 36 32.91 -10.15 20.36
N VAL A 37 34.24 -10.11 20.55
CA VAL A 37 34.87 -9.78 21.86
C VAL A 37 35.15 -8.27 22.04
N SER A 38 34.99 -7.45 20.99
CA SER A 38 35.22 -5.99 21.10
C SER A 38 33.99 -5.16 21.48
N ILE A 39 32.79 -5.75 21.52
CA ILE A 39 31.57 -5.03 21.90
C ILE A 39 31.21 -5.23 23.39
N PHE A 40 31.88 -6.14 24.09
CA PHE A 40 31.62 -6.44 25.51
C PHE A 40 32.57 -5.78 26.53
N LEU A 41 33.33 -4.74 26.15
CA LEU A 41 34.29 -4.07 27.04
C LEU A 41 34.06 -2.55 27.26
N PHE A 42 32.85 -2.04 27.03
CA PHE A 42 32.54 -0.61 27.31
C PHE A 42 31.43 -0.35 28.34
N SER A 43 31.01 -1.33 29.14
CA SER A 43 29.95 -1.13 30.15
C SER A 43 30.37 -1.33 31.62
N PHE A 44 31.65 -1.36 31.95
CA PHE A 44 32.08 -1.34 33.36
C PHE A 44 33.24 -0.38 33.59
N ILE A 45 32.91 0.90 33.81
CA ILE A 45 33.65 1.75 34.74
C ILE A 45 32.64 2.28 35.75
N ASP A 46 32.77 1.75 36.96
CA ASP A 46 32.13 2.13 38.20
C ASP A 46 32.73 3.45 38.73
N SER A 47 31.87 4.31 39.28
CA SER A 47 32.25 5.12 40.43
C SER A 47 31.03 5.50 41.28
N LYS A 48 30.87 4.70 42.32
CA LYS A 48 30.76 5.07 43.73
C LYS A 48 29.46 5.69 44.26
N GLU A 49 28.94 4.93 45.22
CA GLU A 49 28.02 5.23 46.29
C GLU A 49 28.20 6.60 46.96
N ASP A 50 27.07 7.21 47.34
CA ASP A 50 26.81 7.56 48.72
C ASP A 50 25.28 7.68 48.94
N HIS A 51 24.72 6.78 49.75
CA HIS A 51 23.43 6.99 50.40
C HIS A 51 23.62 7.89 51.63
N PRO A 52 22.62 8.72 51.95
CA PRO A 52 22.09 8.61 53.29
C PRO A 52 20.56 8.50 53.33
N SER A 53 20.15 7.59 54.21
CA SER A 53 18.82 7.38 54.77
C SER A 53 18.17 8.66 55.30
N GLY A 54 16.85 8.77 55.11
CA GLY A 54 16.01 9.71 55.86
C GLY A 54 14.53 9.53 55.52
N GLU A 55 13.82 8.73 56.32
CA GLU A 55 12.36 8.86 56.45
C GLU A 55 12.05 10.24 57.05
N THR A 56 11.18 11.02 56.40
CA THR A 56 10.45 12.11 57.09
C THR A 56 9.05 12.28 56.52
N HIS A 57 8.12 12.48 57.44
CA HIS A 57 6.71 12.78 57.24
C HIS A 57 6.45 14.23 56.80
N ALA A 58 5.35 14.39 56.06
CA ALA A 58 4.37 15.48 56.09
C ALA A 58 4.77 16.89 55.59
N ASN A 59 4.11 17.23 54.47
CA ASN A 59 3.26 18.41 54.28
C ASN A 59 3.94 19.75 54.06
N GLU A 60 4.15 20.11 52.80
CA GLU A 60 4.05 21.51 52.35
C GLU A 60 3.28 21.57 51.02
N THR A 61 2.28 22.45 51.04
CA THR A 61 1.43 22.86 49.94
C THR A 61 2.24 23.75 49.01
N GLU A 62 2.54 23.29 47.80
CA GLU A 62 2.91 24.16 46.70
C GLU A 62 1.87 23.99 45.58
N GLU A 63 1.10 25.06 45.35
CA GLU A 63 0.37 25.26 44.10
C GLU A 63 1.37 25.16 42.95
N SER A 64 1.29 24.07 42.20
CA SER A 64 1.87 23.93 40.89
C SER A 64 0.73 23.83 39.89
N GLU A 65 0.84 24.63 38.84
CA GLU A 65 -0.10 24.76 37.74
C GLU A 65 -0.51 23.39 37.16
N PRO A 66 -1.70 23.25 36.55
CA PRO A 66 -2.11 21.99 35.95
C PRO A 66 -1.09 21.61 34.88
N ALA A 67 -0.32 20.56 35.16
CA ALA A 67 0.57 19.96 34.19
C ALA A 67 -0.26 19.57 32.96
N SER A 68 0.10 20.18 31.84
CA SER A 68 -0.22 19.77 30.48
C SER A 68 -0.36 18.26 30.41
N GLY A 69 -1.52 17.78 29.96
CA GLY A 69 -1.79 16.35 29.78
C GLY A 69 -0.65 15.70 29.01
N GLY A 70 0.08 14.81 29.69
CA GLY A 70 1.16 14.06 29.09
C GLY A 70 0.60 13.04 28.12
N GLU A 71 1.12 13.05 26.88
CA GLU A 71 0.90 11.98 25.93
C GLU A 71 1.62 10.72 26.45
N SER A 72 0.91 9.60 26.52
CA SER A 72 1.49 8.32 26.93
C SER A 72 1.46 7.37 25.74
N GLY A 73 2.64 7.07 25.20
CA GLY A 73 2.82 6.14 24.09
C GLY A 73 3.49 4.84 24.54
N VAL A 74 2.95 3.70 24.14
CA VAL A 74 3.56 2.38 24.34
C VAL A 74 3.78 1.73 22.98
N ILE A 75 5.01 1.30 22.70
CA ILE A 75 5.36 0.58 21.47
C ILE A 75 5.97 -0.75 21.86
N ASN A 76 5.37 -1.85 21.41
CA ASN A 76 5.94 -3.18 21.52
C ASN A 76 6.27 -3.73 20.13
N ASN A 77 7.51 -4.18 19.95
CA ASN A 77 7.92 -4.91 18.76
C ASN A 77 8.46 -6.28 19.18
N VAL A 78 7.79 -7.34 18.77
CA VAL A 78 8.15 -8.73 19.08
C VAL A 78 8.41 -9.47 17.78
N GLU A 79 9.66 -9.90 17.57
CA GLU A 79 10.06 -10.65 16.39
C GLU A 79 10.52 -12.06 16.78
N ASN A 80 9.91 -13.08 16.19
CA ASN A 80 10.30 -14.48 16.36
C ASN A 80 10.79 -15.07 15.05
N ASP A 81 12.09 -15.29 14.97
CA ASP A 81 12.72 -16.04 13.88
C ASP A 81 12.88 -17.51 14.27
N VAL A 82 12.13 -18.39 13.62
CA VAL A 82 12.13 -19.82 13.97
C VAL A 82 12.55 -20.69 12.80
N ASN A 83 13.64 -21.43 13.03
CA ASN A 83 14.23 -22.39 12.08
C ASN A 83 14.45 -23.75 12.79
N SER A 84 13.35 -24.46 13.05
CA SER A 84 13.31 -25.76 13.74
C SER A 84 12.14 -26.60 13.25
N ASP A 85 12.33 -27.90 13.00
CA ASP A 85 11.31 -28.80 12.42
C ASP A 85 9.95 -28.82 13.16
N LYS A 86 9.93 -28.41 14.43
CA LYS A 86 8.71 -28.15 15.22
C LYS A 86 8.89 -26.90 16.08
N ALA A 87 7.85 -26.09 16.19
CA ALA A 87 7.83 -24.94 17.08
C ALA A 87 6.41 -24.58 17.55
N ASN A 88 6.32 -24.13 18.81
CA ASN A 88 5.13 -23.46 19.33
C ASN A 88 5.57 -22.07 19.77
N ILE A 89 4.97 -21.04 19.18
CA ILE A 89 5.30 -19.64 19.46
C ILE A 89 4.07 -19.00 20.08
N ASN A 90 4.21 -18.49 21.29
CA ASN A 90 3.15 -17.80 22.01
C ASN A 90 3.64 -16.41 22.39
N ASN A 91 3.15 -15.38 21.70
CA ASN A 91 3.42 -13.99 22.07
C ASN A 91 2.18 -13.42 22.75
N SER A 92 2.36 -12.87 23.95
CA SER A 92 1.29 -12.16 24.63
C SER A 92 1.79 -10.78 25.01
N ILE A 93 1.05 -9.77 24.58
CA ILE A 93 1.33 -8.37 24.89
C ILE A 93 0.10 -7.79 25.54
N ASP A 94 0.27 -7.27 26.75
CA ASP A 94 -0.79 -6.63 27.53
C ASP A 94 -0.33 -5.21 27.89
N ASN A 95 -0.96 -4.21 27.29
CA ASN A 95 -0.64 -2.82 27.50
C ASN A 95 -1.75 -2.14 28.26
N GLN A 96 -1.40 -1.56 29.42
CA GLN A 96 -2.31 -0.79 30.23
C GLN A 96 -1.78 0.63 30.40
N ILE A 97 -2.50 1.61 29.88
CA ILE A 97 -2.20 3.04 30.07
C ILE A 97 -3.32 3.67 30.89
N GLU A 98 -2.99 4.21 32.05
CA GLU A 98 -3.96 4.90 32.92
C GLU A 98 -3.63 6.40 33.01
N ASN A 99 -4.67 7.24 32.92
CA ASN A 99 -4.63 8.69 33.14
C ASN A 99 -3.83 9.50 32.10
N GLY A 100 -3.94 9.15 30.81
CA GLY A 100 -3.47 9.98 29.70
C GLY A 100 -4.62 10.53 28.85
N ASN A 101 -4.49 11.78 28.40
CA ASN A 101 -5.48 12.46 27.55
C ASN A 101 -5.33 12.08 26.06
N ASN A 102 -4.16 11.53 25.70
CA ASN A 102 -3.82 11.07 24.36
C ASN A 102 -2.92 9.84 24.52
N ASN A 103 -3.48 8.64 24.33
CA ASN A 103 -2.80 7.37 24.54
C ASN A 103 -2.58 6.69 23.18
N SER A 104 -1.34 6.36 22.85
CA SER A 104 -0.99 5.61 21.63
C SER A 104 -0.42 4.26 22.04
N ILE A 105 -0.91 3.16 21.44
CA ILE A 105 -0.37 1.82 21.69
C ILE A 105 -0.11 1.14 20.35
N ASP A 106 1.16 0.99 20.00
CA ASP A 106 1.59 0.29 18.79
C ASP A 106 2.12 -1.10 19.14
N ASN A 107 1.54 -2.16 18.58
CA ASN A 107 2.02 -3.52 18.77
C ASN A 107 2.34 -4.15 17.43
N ASN A 108 3.61 -4.43 17.20
CA ASN A 108 4.08 -5.18 16.04
C ASN A 108 4.55 -6.57 16.50
N ILE A 109 3.96 -7.64 15.97
CA ILE A 109 4.43 -9.00 16.20
C ILE A 109 4.72 -9.67 14.86
N THR A 110 6.00 -9.86 14.58
CA THR A 110 6.49 -10.54 13.36
C THR A 110 6.93 -11.96 13.71
N ASN A 111 6.40 -12.98 13.03
CA ASN A 111 6.80 -14.38 13.22
C ASN A 111 7.35 -14.93 11.90
N ASN A 112 8.66 -14.90 11.72
CA ASN A 112 9.33 -15.43 10.53
C ASN A 112 9.64 -16.92 10.74
N ILE A 113 8.79 -17.79 10.21
CA ILE A 113 8.89 -19.24 10.46
C ILE A 113 9.26 -19.96 9.17
N ASN A 114 10.44 -20.61 9.17
CA ASN A 114 10.97 -21.31 8.02
C ASN A 114 11.11 -22.82 8.30
N VAL A 115 9.99 -23.53 8.41
CA VAL A 115 9.96 -24.95 8.83
C VAL A 115 8.82 -25.74 8.16
N ASN A 116 8.94 -27.07 8.12
CA ASN A 116 8.24 -27.90 7.12
C ASN A 116 7.25 -28.94 7.70
N VAL A 117 6.91 -28.91 9.00
CA VAL A 117 6.14 -29.99 9.64
C VAL A 117 5.00 -29.52 10.54
N ASP A 118 5.25 -29.05 11.78
CA ASP A 118 4.18 -28.67 12.71
C ASP A 118 4.53 -27.36 13.44
N VAL A 119 3.75 -26.31 13.19
CA VAL A 119 3.88 -25.00 13.85
C VAL A 119 2.54 -24.56 14.39
N ASN A 120 2.48 -24.23 15.67
CA ASN A 120 1.33 -23.52 16.25
C ASN A 120 1.79 -22.13 16.71
N VAL A 121 1.11 -21.10 16.22
CA VAL A 121 1.35 -19.71 16.61
C VAL A 121 0.09 -19.17 17.26
N GLN A 122 0.23 -18.64 18.47
CA GLN A 122 -0.83 -17.92 19.19
C GLN A 122 -0.27 -16.53 19.55
N ASN A 123 -0.89 -15.48 19.02
CA ASN A 123 -0.55 -14.10 19.37
C ASN A 123 -1.77 -13.47 20.03
N ASP A 124 -1.68 -13.20 21.33
CA ASP A 124 -2.77 -12.62 22.12
C ASP A 124 -2.37 -11.20 22.56
N ILE A 125 -3.01 -10.19 21.97
CA ILE A 125 -2.75 -8.77 22.26
C ILE A 125 -3.97 -8.17 22.96
N THR A 126 -3.77 -7.58 24.14
CA THR A 126 -4.79 -6.83 24.88
C THR A 126 -4.27 -5.42 25.15
N ASN A 127 -5.07 -4.42 24.80
CA ASN A 127 -4.74 -3.01 25.03
C ASN A 127 -5.88 -2.37 25.84
N HIS A 128 -5.54 -1.78 26.99
CA HIS A 128 -6.47 -1.08 27.87
C HIS A 128 -5.99 0.35 28.11
N THR A 129 -6.86 1.33 27.86
CA THR A 129 -6.54 2.75 28.08
C THR A 129 -7.64 3.43 28.91
N ASP A 130 -7.29 3.96 30.09
CA ASP A 130 -8.20 4.76 30.91
C ASP A 130 -7.94 6.26 30.68
N GLY A 131 -8.77 6.89 29.86
CA GLY A 131 -8.82 8.34 29.68
C GLY A 131 -9.92 8.98 30.52
N ALA A 132 -9.65 10.16 31.10
CA ALA A 132 -10.65 10.93 31.83
C ALA A 132 -11.78 11.39 30.88
N SER A 133 -12.91 10.70 30.94
CA SER A 133 -14.14 11.03 30.21
C SER A 133 -14.63 12.42 30.60
N SER A 134 -14.49 13.40 29.69
CA SER A 134 -15.29 14.61 29.74
C SER A 134 -16.70 14.26 29.25
N ASN A 135 -17.63 14.20 30.20
CA ASN A 135 -19.07 14.14 30.01
C ASN A 135 -19.56 14.91 28.78
N GLN A 136 -20.23 14.23 27.85
CA GLN A 136 -21.43 14.76 27.23
C GLN A 136 -22.50 13.66 27.12
N ASP A 137 -23.36 13.69 28.13
CA ASP A 137 -24.76 13.29 28.21
C ASP A 137 -25.33 12.36 27.13
N GLN A 138 -25.56 11.13 27.57
CA GLN A 138 -26.73 10.36 27.18
C GLN A 138 -28.00 11.15 27.49
N ASN A 139 -28.90 11.27 26.52
CA ASN A 139 -30.32 11.32 26.86
C ASN A 139 -31.12 10.46 25.89
N SER A 140 -31.44 9.28 26.41
CA SER A 140 -32.56 8.45 26.01
C SER A 140 -33.87 9.23 26.14
N ASP A 141 -34.73 9.18 25.13
CA ASP A 141 -36.17 9.26 25.35
C ASP A 141 -36.88 8.31 24.37
N GLU A 142 -37.37 7.20 24.91
CA GLU A 142 -38.48 6.43 24.35
C GLU A 142 -39.79 7.12 24.70
N SER A 143 -40.70 7.30 23.72
CA SER A 143 -42.14 7.03 23.94
C SER A 143 -42.91 6.98 22.61
N ASN A 144 -43.43 5.78 22.32
CA ASN A 144 -44.82 5.41 21.92
C ASN A 144 -45.64 6.46 21.14
N ASP A 145 -46.30 6.14 20.02
CA ASP A 145 -47.49 5.28 19.95
C ASP A 145 -48.10 5.34 18.53
N ALA A 146 -48.75 4.23 18.14
CA ALA A 146 -49.79 4.00 17.13
C ALA A 146 -49.73 4.78 15.79
N GLY A 147 -49.56 4.15 14.63
CA GLY A 147 -50.34 3.00 14.13
C GLY A 147 -51.44 3.50 13.18
N ASN A 148 -51.38 3.15 11.89
CA ASN A 148 -52.39 2.36 11.20
C ASN A 148 -52.08 2.19 9.70
N ASP A 149 -52.39 0.97 9.24
CA ASP A 149 -52.37 0.42 7.89
C ASP A 149 -53.06 1.28 6.80
N GLN A 150 -52.59 1.19 5.55
CA GLN A 150 -53.18 0.32 4.51
C GLN A 150 -52.63 0.63 3.09
N ASN A 151 -51.84 -0.33 2.60
CA ASN A 151 -51.90 -0.98 1.29
C ASN A 151 -52.90 -0.45 0.23
N SER A 152 -52.42 -0.15 -0.97
CA SER A 152 -52.95 -0.77 -2.21
C SER A 152 -51.97 -0.65 -3.37
N SER A 153 -51.56 -1.83 -3.82
CA SER A 153 -51.09 -2.19 -5.16
C SER A 153 -51.97 -1.62 -6.29
N GLU A 154 -51.35 -1.27 -7.41
CA GLU A 154 -51.82 -1.76 -8.72
C GLU A 154 -50.71 -1.66 -9.78
N GLU A 155 -50.43 -2.81 -10.37
CA GLU A 155 -49.60 -3.05 -11.55
C GLU A 155 -50.20 -2.37 -12.78
N ASN A 156 -49.37 -1.97 -13.74
CA ASN A 156 -49.66 -2.23 -15.15
C ASN A 156 -48.40 -2.17 -16.01
N ALA A 157 -48.44 -3.02 -17.03
CA ALA A 157 -47.32 -3.58 -17.74
C ALA A 157 -46.98 -2.86 -19.05
N ASP A 158 -45.75 -3.14 -19.48
CA ASP A 158 -45.35 -3.42 -20.86
C ASP A 158 -45.43 -2.30 -21.90
N GLN A 159 -44.24 -1.84 -22.35
CA GLN A 159 -43.96 -1.86 -23.78
C GLN A 159 -42.46 -1.96 -24.06
N SER A 160 -42.06 -3.17 -24.45
CA SER A 160 -40.93 -3.48 -25.31
C SER A 160 -40.88 -2.61 -26.58
N SER A 161 -39.71 -2.05 -26.88
CA SER A 161 -39.24 -1.97 -28.27
C SER A 161 -37.75 -2.27 -28.33
N SER A 162 -37.47 -3.47 -28.81
CA SER A 162 -36.23 -3.89 -29.42
C SER A 162 -35.74 -2.90 -30.48
N ASP A 163 -34.45 -2.58 -30.46
CA ASP A 163 -33.67 -2.43 -31.69
C ASP A 163 -32.28 -3.06 -31.49
N GLN A 164 -32.13 -4.26 -32.07
CA GLN A 164 -30.85 -4.86 -32.40
C GLN A 164 -30.43 -4.37 -33.78
N ASN A 165 -29.29 -3.69 -33.90
CA ASN A 165 -28.22 -3.99 -34.87
C ASN A 165 -27.24 -2.81 -34.99
N ALA A 166 -25.99 -3.05 -34.60
CA ALA A 166 -24.85 -2.76 -35.48
C ALA A 166 -23.62 -3.53 -34.98
N SER A 167 -23.38 -4.68 -35.61
CA SER A 167 -22.05 -5.25 -35.73
C SER A 167 -21.12 -4.25 -36.42
N GLY A 168 -19.97 -3.95 -35.81
CA GLY A 168 -19.03 -3.00 -36.38
C GLY A 168 -17.73 -2.87 -35.58
N ASN A 169 -16.92 -3.93 -35.62
CA ASN A 169 -15.45 -3.92 -35.68
C ASN A 169 -14.65 -3.02 -34.70
N GLY A 170 -13.84 -3.67 -33.87
CA GLY A 170 -13.20 -3.08 -32.69
C GLY A 170 -12.35 -1.84 -32.91
N ASN A 171 -12.45 -0.96 -31.91
CA ASN A 171 -11.43 0.01 -31.52
C ASN A 171 -11.68 0.41 -30.05
N GLY A 172 -11.55 -0.52 -29.10
CA GLY A 172 -11.76 -0.27 -27.66
C GLY A 172 -10.74 0.71 -27.04
N SER A 173 -9.79 1.23 -27.82
CA SER A 173 -8.73 2.12 -27.36
C SER A 173 -9.10 3.61 -27.36
N GLU A 174 -10.22 4.01 -27.98
CA GLU A 174 -10.62 5.43 -28.12
C GLU A 174 -11.79 5.85 -27.24
N GLU A 175 -12.52 4.90 -26.65
CA GLU A 175 -13.59 5.24 -25.71
C GLU A 175 -12.98 5.85 -24.44
N VAL A 176 -13.55 6.95 -23.97
CA VAL A 176 -13.18 7.57 -22.70
C VAL A 176 -14.36 7.43 -21.75
N VAL A 177 -14.10 6.87 -20.57
CA VAL A 177 -15.10 6.68 -19.52
C VAL A 177 -14.78 7.59 -18.33
N TRP A 178 -15.83 8.04 -17.66
CA TRP A 178 -15.72 8.87 -16.47
C TRP A 178 -15.77 8.00 -15.22
N GLY A 179 -14.94 8.32 -14.24
CA GLY A 179 -14.89 7.63 -12.96
C GLY A 179 -14.40 8.54 -11.85
N VAL A 180 -14.28 7.98 -10.66
CA VAL A 180 -13.90 8.70 -9.44
C VAL A 180 -12.90 7.87 -8.66
N ASP A 181 -12.24 8.48 -7.68
CA ASP A 181 -11.52 7.75 -6.64
C ASP A 181 -11.77 8.40 -5.28
N SER A 182 -11.58 7.64 -4.20
CA SER A 182 -11.82 8.14 -2.85
C SER A 182 -10.90 7.50 -1.83
N ALA A 183 -10.39 8.30 -0.89
CA ALA A 183 -9.68 7.81 0.28
C ALA A 183 -10.61 7.14 1.29
N SER A 184 -11.86 7.60 1.42
CA SER A 184 -12.88 6.99 2.29
C SER A 184 -13.53 5.77 1.66
N LEU A 185 -14.10 4.89 2.51
CA LEU A 185 -14.94 3.77 2.08
C LEU A 185 -16.10 4.25 1.20
N THR A 186 -16.36 3.51 0.11
CA THR A 186 -17.53 3.69 -0.73
C THR A 186 -18.73 3.03 -0.08
N THR A 187 -19.52 3.83 0.63
CA THR A 187 -20.81 3.42 1.16
C THR A 187 -21.92 3.71 0.14
N ASN A 188 -23.11 3.16 0.37
CA ASN A 188 -24.32 3.53 -0.40
C ASN A 188 -24.57 5.04 -0.39
N ASP A 189 -24.30 5.71 0.73
CA ASP A 189 -24.50 7.16 0.87
C ASP A 189 -23.49 7.92 0.01
N LEU A 190 -22.21 7.50 0.00
CA LEU A 190 -21.19 8.11 -0.85
C LEU A 190 -21.50 7.88 -2.34
N LEU A 191 -21.82 6.65 -2.73
CA LEU A 191 -22.20 6.33 -4.11
C LEU A 191 -23.43 7.15 -4.57
N SER A 192 -24.44 7.27 -3.71
CA SER A 192 -25.63 8.08 -4.00
C SER A 192 -25.28 9.57 -4.12
N CYS A 193 -24.43 10.09 -3.23
CA CYS A 193 -23.93 11.47 -3.30
C CYS A 193 -23.27 11.74 -4.67
N VAL A 194 -22.38 10.84 -5.12
CA VAL A 194 -21.68 10.98 -6.40
C VAL A 194 -22.67 10.99 -7.56
N ARG A 195 -23.61 10.04 -7.61
CA ARG A 195 -24.63 9.95 -8.66
C ARG A 195 -25.52 11.18 -8.75
N GLU A 196 -25.92 11.74 -7.61
CA GLU A 196 -26.81 12.90 -7.54
C GLU A 196 -26.10 14.21 -7.91
N ASN A 197 -24.80 14.35 -7.59
CA ASN A 197 -24.08 15.62 -7.71
C ASN A 197 -23.10 15.69 -8.88
N PHE A 198 -22.57 14.55 -9.33
CA PHE A 198 -21.50 14.48 -10.33
C PHE A 198 -21.84 13.59 -11.52
N GLY A 199 -22.58 12.50 -11.31
CA GLY A 199 -22.95 11.57 -12.37
C GLY A 199 -22.59 10.13 -12.02
N ASP A 200 -22.89 9.20 -12.93
CA ASP A 200 -22.71 7.77 -12.69
C ASP A 200 -21.28 7.32 -13.07
N PRO A 201 -20.44 6.90 -12.10
CA PRO A 201 -19.07 6.49 -12.37
C PRO A 201 -19.02 5.09 -12.97
N ALA A 202 -18.21 4.91 -14.01
CA ALA A 202 -17.91 3.57 -14.55
C ALA A 202 -16.79 2.87 -13.77
N ILE A 203 -15.89 3.65 -13.18
CA ILE A 203 -14.69 3.18 -12.48
C ILE A 203 -14.60 3.89 -11.14
N TRP A 204 -14.23 3.15 -10.08
CA TRP A 204 -13.92 3.69 -8.76
C TRP A 204 -12.52 3.27 -8.30
N GLY A 205 -11.63 4.24 -8.08
CA GLY A 205 -10.29 4.01 -7.52
C GLY A 205 -10.34 3.84 -6.02
N ARG A 206 -9.78 2.73 -5.51
CA ARG A 206 -9.79 2.37 -4.09
C ARG A 206 -8.46 1.78 -3.62
N TYR A 207 -8.17 2.04 -2.35
CA TYR A 207 -6.88 1.71 -1.74
C TYR A 207 -6.83 0.25 -1.27
N LEU A 208 -5.71 -0.39 -1.56
CA LEU A 208 -5.37 -1.72 -1.10
C LEU A 208 -4.79 -1.64 0.31
N GLY A 209 -5.54 -2.15 1.28
CA GLY A 209 -5.17 -2.12 2.69
C GLY A 209 -5.41 -0.76 3.36
N GLU A 210 -5.58 -0.77 4.67
CA GLU A 210 -5.81 0.42 5.50
C GLU A 210 -4.50 1.18 5.73
N LYS A 211 -4.52 2.50 5.57
CA LYS A 211 -3.44 3.40 6.00
C LYS A 211 -4.02 4.44 6.94
N GLU A 212 -3.83 4.24 8.24
CA GLU A 212 -4.48 5.02 9.29
C GLU A 212 -4.31 6.53 9.09
N GLY A 213 -5.44 7.24 9.12
CA GLY A 213 -5.48 8.70 8.92
C GLY A 213 -5.23 9.17 7.49
N VAL A 214 -5.03 8.27 6.53
CA VAL A 214 -4.76 8.59 5.12
C VAL A 214 -5.82 7.99 4.20
N SER A 215 -6.02 6.67 4.24
CA SER A 215 -6.93 5.99 3.32
C SER A 215 -7.53 4.74 3.93
N ALA A 216 -8.83 4.56 3.71
CA ALA A 216 -9.54 3.35 4.05
C ALA A 216 -9.27 2.25 3.03
N GLY A 217 -8.89 1.06 3.51
CA GLY A 217 -8.70 -0.12 2.65
C GLY A 217 -10.04 -0.62 2.10
N ILE A 218 -10.08 -1.02 0.83
CA ILE A 218 -11.27 -1.61 0.22
C ILE A 218 -11.67 -2.93 0.93
N THR A 219 -12.97 -3.13 1.17
CA THR A 219 -13.51 -4.31 1.84
C THR A 219 -14.35 -5.19 0.91
N PRO A 220 -14.56 -6.49 1.22
CA PRO A 220 -15.44 -7.36 0.45
C PRO A 220 -16.86 -6.81 0.26
N GLU A 221 -17.42 -6.15 1.28
CA GLU A 221 -18.75 -5.54 1.19
C GLU A 221 -18.78 -4.34 0.24
N GLU A 222 -17.70 -3.57 0.20
CA GLU A 222 -17.53 -2.46 -0.74
C GLU A 222 -17.39 -2.96 -2.18
N ILE A 223 -16.65 -4.06 -2.38
CA ILE A 223 -16.51 -4.72 -3.69
C ILE A 223 -17.87 -5.20 -4.19
N ASP A 224 -18.62 -5.92 -3.34
CA ASP A 224 -19.96 -6.40 -3.67
C ASP A 224 -20.88 -5.22 -4.04
N LEU A 225 -20.80 -4.11 -3.32
CA LEU A 225 -21.58 -2.90 -3.64
C LEU A 225 -21.23 -2.37 -5.04
N LEU A 226 -19.95 -2.13 -5.32
CA LEU A 226 -19.50 -1.54 -6.57
C LEU A 226 -19.82 -2.45 -7.78
N HIS A 227 -19.54 -3.75 -7.67
CA HIS A 227 -19.79 -4.72 -8.75
C HIS A 227 -21.27 -4.92 -9.04
N ASN A 228 -22.13 -4.97 -8.01
CA ASN A 228 -23.59 -5.06 -8.22
C ASN A 228 -24.15 -3.83 -8.95
N GLU A 229 -23.46 -2.71 -8.86
CA GLU A 229 -23.80 -1.45 -9.52
C GLU A 229 -23.11 -1.31 -10.89
N GLY A 230 -22.35 -2.32 -11.33
CA GLY A 230 -21.63 -2.33 -12.60
C GLY A 230 -20.43 -1.39 -12.65
N ILE A 231 -19.86 -1.07 -11.49
CA ILE A 231 -18.70 -0.19 -11.34
C ILE A 231 -17.45 -1.05 -11.17
N GLU A 232 -16.46 -0.82 -12.03
CA GLU A 232 -15.18 -1.52 -11.96
C GLU A 232 -14.24 -0.85 -10.96
N VAL A 233 -13.41 -1.64 -10.27
CA VAL A 233 -12.53 -1.15 -9.21
C VAL A 233 -11.10 -1.04 -9.72
N LEU A 234 -10.51 0.16 -9.57
CA LEU A 234 -9.09 0.44 -9.78
C LEU A 234 -8.35 0.33 -8.45
N ILE A 235 -7.24 -0.42 -8.40
CA ILE A 235 -6.55 -0.78 -7.16
C ILE A 235 -5.30 0.08 -6.95
N ILE A 236 -5.21 0.71 -5.77
CA ILE A 236 -4.18 1.69 -5.43
C ILE A 236 -3.34 1.19 -4.25
N TRP A 237 -2.01 1.20 -4.38
CA TRP A 237 -1.06 0.86 -3.31
C TRP A 237 -0.33 2.11 -2.82
N ASN A 238 -0.54 2.51 -1.56
CA ASN A 238 0.00 3.77 -1.01
C ASN A 238 0.77 3.62 0.33
N HIS A 239 1.22 2.41 0.70
CA HIS A 239 1.85 2.14 2.00
C HIS A 239 3.30 2.61 2.12
N PHE A 240 3.78 3.42 1.18
CA PHE A 240 5.09 4.02 1.19
C PHE A 240 5.01 5.55 1.14
N THR A 241 6.11 6.19 1.52
CA THR A 241 6.32 7.66 1.39
C THR A 241 7.67 7.98 0.74
N ASN A 242 8.37 6.94 0.28
CA ASN A 242 9.67 7.04 -0.35
C ASN A 242 9.72 6.05 -1.51
N ALA A 243 9.75 6.58 -2.73
CA ALA A 243 9.80 5.84 -3.99
C ALA A 243 11.22 5.80 -4.56
N THR A 244 12.23 5.54 -3.73
CA THR A 244 13.64 5.43 -4.18
C THR A 244 14.21 4.04 -3.94
N GLY A 245 15.10 3.61 -4.83
CA GLY A 245 15.83 2.34 -4.74
C GLY A 245 15.09 1.12 -5.28
N TYR A 246 15.82 0.28 -6.02
CA TYR A 246 15.29 -0.92 -6.67
C TYR A 246 14.72 -1.96 -5.69
N GLU A 247 15.47 -2.28 -4.63
CA GLU A 247 15.03 -3.25 -3.61
C GLU A 247 13.77 -2.80 -2.88
N ASN A 248 13.63 -1.48 -2.68
CA ASN A 248 12.43 -0.89 -2.10
C ASN A 248 11.23 -1.03 -3.05
N GLY A 249 11.39 -0.71 -4.35
CA GLY A 249 10.34 -0.94 -5.35
C GLY A 249 9.86 -2.39 -5.41
N GLN A 250 10.78 -3.36 -5.38
CA GLN A 250 10.43 -4.79 -5.30
C GLN A 250 9.69 -5.14 -4.00
N ASN A 251 10.09 -4.52 -2.88
CA ASN A 251 9.45 -4.75 -1.59
C ASN A 251 8.02 -4.24 -1.56
N GLU A 252 7.77 -3.04 -2.09
CA GLU A 252 6.43 -2.47 -2.22
C GLU A 252 5.55 -3.31 -3.15
N ALA A 253 6.08 -3.74 -4.30
CA ALA A 253 5.35 -4.64 -5.20
C ALA A 253 4.95 -5.95 -4.49
N ARG A 254 5.87 -6.59 -3.78
CA ARG A 254 5.59 -7.84 -3.07
C ARG A 254 4.55 -7.69 -1.96
N GLN A 255 4.58 -6.59 -1.21
CA GLN A 255 3.57 -6.30 -0.19
C GLN A 255 2.20 -6.10 -0.84
N ALA A 256 2.13 -5.30 -1.91
CA ALA A 256 0.88 -5.09 -2.64
C ALA A 256 0.32 -6.39 -3.24
N ILE A 257 1.18 -7.26 -3.79
CA ILE A 257 0.78 -8.57 -4.32
C ILE A 257 0.18 -9.46 -3.22
N GLU A 258 0.78 -9.45 -2.02
CA GLU A 258 0.31 -10.26 -0.90
C GLU A 258 -1.07 -9.78 -0.42
N GLU A 259 -1.22 -8.48 -0.21
CA GLU A 259 -2.52 -7.88 0.17
C GLU A 259 -3.60 -8.14 -0.89
N ALA A 260 -3.26 -7.99 -2.17
CA ALA A 260 -4.16 -8.28 -3.27
C ALA A 260 -4.63 -9.75 -3.26
N ARG A 261 -3.71 -10.69 -3.00
CA ARG A 261 -4.05 -12.12 -2.89
C ARG A 261 -4.92 -12.42 -1.68
N GLN A 262 -4.65 -11.80 -0.54
CA GLN A 262 -5.45 -11.99 0.67
C GLN A 262 -6.88 -11.49 0.49
N LEU A 263 -7.06 -10.38 -0.23
CA LEU A 263 -8.36 -9.83 -0.57
C LEU A 263 -9.07 -10.59 -1.72
N GLY A 264 -8.35 -11.44 -2.45
CA GLY A 264 -8.90 -12.24 -3.54
C GLY A 264 -9.03 -11.49 -4.87
N ILE A 265 -8.17 -10.49 -5.10
CA ILE A 265 -8.12 -9.75 -6.37
C ILE A 265 -7.77 -10.73 -7.51
N PRO A 266 -8.52 -10.74 -8.62
CA PRO A 266 -8.24 -11.60 -9.76
C PRO A 266 -6.88 -11.35 -10.41
N GLU A 267 -6.34 -12.39 -11.06
CA GLU A 267 -5.19 -12.26 -11.95
C GLU A 267 -5.52 -11.30 -13.11
N GLY A 268 -4.52 -10.55 -13.58
CA GLY A 268 -4.66 -9.56 -14.65
C GLY A 268 -5.05 -8.16 -14.19
N VAL A 269 -5.50 -7.98 -12.94
CA VAL A 269 -5.79 -6.66 -12.38
C VAL A 269 -4.50 -5.86 -12.19
N ALA A 270 -4.54 -4.59 -12.57
CA ALA A 270 -3.44 -3.65 -12.36
C ALA A 270 -3.43 -3.12 -10.91
N ILE A 271 -2.22 -2.99 -10.35
CA ILE A 271 -2.00 -2.39 -9.03
C ILE A 271 -1.15 -1.14 -9.22
N PHE A 272 -1.70 0.01 -8.85
CA PHE A 272 -1.08 1.32 -9.07
C PHE A 272 -0.27 1.74 -7.84
N ALA A 273 1.04 1.89 -7.97
CA ALA A 273 1.86 2.56 -6.96
C ALA A 273 1.48 4.05 -6.89
N ASP A 274 1.05 4.51 -5.72
CA ASP A 274 0.68 5.91 -5.45
C ASP A 274 1.92 6.75 -5.09
N ILE A 275 2.44 7.49 -6.07
CA ILE A 275 3.61 8.35 -5.90
C ILE A 275 3.16 9.81 -5.76
N GLU A 276 2.93 10.20 -4.52
CA GLU A 276 2.55 11.57 -4.16
C GLU A 276 3.58 12.62 -4.60
N PRO A 277 3.16 13.85 -4.92
CA PRO A 277 4.04 14.89 -5.48
C PRO A 277 5.28 15.19 -4.62
N ASN A 278 5.20 15.00 -3.31
CA ASN A 278 6.27 15.32 -2.36
C ASN A 278 7.17 14.13 -2.02
N TYR A 279 6.88 12.94 -2.53
CA TYR A 279 7.72 11.77 -2.28
C TYR A 279 9.01 11.87 -3.11
N PRO A 280 10.17 11.52 -2.53
CA PRO A 280 11.36 11.30 -3.31
C PRO A 280 11.13 10.10 -4.24
N VAL A 281 11.52 10.22 -5.50
CA VAL A 281 11.38 9.17 -6.51
C VAL A 281 12.66 9.03 -7.33
N ASP A 282 13.03 7.80 -7.71
CA ASP A 282 14.09 7.53 -8.68
C ASP A 282 13.70 6.42 -9.68
N SER A 283 14.43 6.33 -10.79
CA SER A 283 14.20 5.34 -11.83
C SER A 283 14.37 3.89 -11.34
N GLU A 284 15.17 3.68 -10.29
CA GLU A 284 15.45 2.35 -9.76
C GLU A 284 14.24 1.78 -9.01
N PHE A 285 13.52 2.59 -8.24
CA PHE A 285 12.26 2.19 -7.62
C PHE A 285 11.21 1.81 -8.66
N ILE A 286 11.02 2.63 -9.69
CA ILE A 286 10.05 2.38 -10.77
C ILE A 286 10.36 1.04 -11.44
N ARG A 287 11.64 0.76 -11.74
CA ARG A 287 12.07 -0.54 -12.27
C ARG A 287 11.83 -1.68 -11.27
N GLY A 288 12.13 -1.48 -9.99
CA GLY A 288 11.91 -2.49 -8.95
C GLY A 288 10.44 -2.86 -8.78
N TYR A 289 9.56 -1.85 -8.78
CA TYR A 289 8.12 -2.07 -8.68
C TYR A 289 7.57 -2.77 -9.94
N TYR A 290 8.00 -2.32 -11.13
CA TYR A 290 7.69 -2.96 -12.41
C TYR A 290 8.09 -4.44 -12.42
N ASP A 291 9.36 -4.75 -12.12
CA ASP A 291 9.87 -6.12 -12.14
C ASP A 291 9.13 -6.99 -11.12
N GLY A 292 8.89 -6.48 -9.91
CA GLY A 292 8.18 -7.20 -8.85
C GLY A 292 6.76 -7.61 -9.23
N LEU A 293 5.99 -6.72 -9.86
CA LEU A 293 4.65 -7.03 -10.35
C LEU A 293 4.68 -7.91 -11.61
N SER A 294 5.62 -7.67 -12.53
CA SER A 294 5.73 -8.42 -13.78
C SER A 294 6.13 -9.90 -13.58
N GLU A 295 6.76 -10.23 -12.45
CA GLU A 295 7.02 -11.61 -12.03
C GLU A 295 5.79 -12.29 -11.39
N SER A 296 4.70 -11.56 -11.21
CA SER A 296 3.44 -12.02 -10.60
C SER A 296 2.32 -12.23 -11.63
N SER A 297 1.09 -12.41 -11.14
CA SER A 297 -0.13 -12.51 -11.96
C SER A 297 -0.86 -11.17 -12.11
N TYR A 298 -0.33 -10.07 -11.54
CA TYR A 298 -0.90 -8.73 -11.59
C TYR A 298 -0.15 -7.84 -12.58
N VAL A 299 -0.77 -6.74 -12.98
CA VAL A 299 -0.22 -5.80 -13.97
C VAL A 299 0.38 -4.57 -13.27
N PRO A 300 1.58 -4.11 -13.66
CA PRO A 300 2.20 -2.93 -13.08
C PRO A 300 1.46 -1.64 -13.47
N GLY A 301 1.01 -0.88 -12.47
CA GLY A 301 0.50 0.48 -12.63
C GLY A 301 1.30 1.49 -11.82
N VAL A 302 1.29 2.75 -12.24
CA VAL A 302 1.85 3.87 -11.47
C VAL A 302 0.92 5.08 -11.55
N TYR A 303 0.66 5.67 -10.38
CA TYR A 303 -0.08 6.91 -10.22
C TYR A 303 0.83 8.04 -9.74
N GLY A 304 0.58 9.25 -10.23
CA GLY A 304 1.21 10.46 -9.72
C GLY A 304 1.21 11.61 -10.73
N VAL A 305 1.89 12.71 -10.40
CA VAL A 305 1.94 13.91 -11.26
C VAL A 305 3.03 13.77 -12.33
N PHE A 306 2.65 13.37 -13.54
CA PHE A 306 3.53 13.28 -14.70
C PHE A 306 3.59 14.60 -15.51
N ASP A 307 3.75 15.72 -14.81
CA ASP A 307 4.13 16.99 -15.44
C ASP A 307 5.64 16.98 -15.76
N SER A 308 6.04 17.55 -16.90
CA SER A 308 7.42 17.50 -17.40
C SER A 308 8.46 18.16 -16.50
N GLU A 309 8.04 19.00 -15.55
CA GLU A 309 8.89 19.66 -14.55
C GLU A 309 9.01 18.83 -13.25
N ARG A 310 8.29 17.71 -13.13
CA ARG A 310 8.30 16.84 -11.94
C ARG A 310 9.34 15.72 -12.05
N ALA A 311 9.84 15.30 -10.88
CA ALA A 311 10.78 14.20 -10.77
C ALA A 311 10.20 12.90 -11.34
N LEU A 312 8.95 12.57 -11.02
CA LEU A 312 8.31 11.33 -11.48
C LEU A 312 8.33 11.18 -13.01
N PHE A 313 8.04 12.25 -13.76
CA PHE A 313 8.14 12.26 -15.22
C PHE A 313 9.55 11.91 -15.70
N THR A 314 10.55 12.58 -15.13
CA THR A 314 11.96 12.40 -15.52
C THR A 314 12.46 11.00 -15.18
N GLU A 315 12.14 10.52 -13.99
CA GLU A 315 12.60 9.23 -13.46
C GLU A 315 11.91 8.05 -14.16
N TYR A 316 10.62 8.16 -14.49
CA TYR A 316 9.96 7.17 -15.34
C TYR A 316 10.59 7.11 -16.73
N ALA A 317 10.81 8.27 -17.36
CA ALA A 317 11.44 8.32 -18.69
C ALA A 317 12.85 7.69 -18.65
N ALA A 318 13.61 7.90 -17.57
CA ALA A 318 14.91 7.27 -17.36
C ALA A 318 14.81 5.74 -17.19
N ALA A 319 13.82 5.25 -16.44
CA ALA A 319 13.56 3.81 -16.29
C ALA A 319 13.16 3.16 -17.62
N ALA A 320 12.31 3.83 -18.41
CA ALA A 320 11.80 3.36 -19.69
C ALA A 320 12.85 3.39 -20.83
N ALA A 321 13.82 4.32 -20.78
CA ALA A 321 14.75 4.57 -21.89
C ALA A 321 15.53 3.34 -22.39
N ASN A 322 15.76 2.35 -21.53
CA ASN A 322 16.43 1.08 -21.90
C ASN A 322 15.60 -0.16 -21.54
N ASN A 323 14.31 0.01 -21.24
CA ASN A 323 13.40 -1.07 -20.89
C ASN A 323 12.08 -0.88 -21.66
N SER A 324 12.03 -1.42 -22.87
CA SER A 324 10.84 -1.34 -23.72
C SER A 324 9.64 -2.05 -23.12
N ASP A 325 9.87 -3.11 -22.33
CA ASP A 325 8.80 -3.88 -21.71
C ASP A 325 8.15 -3.01 -20.62
N LEU A 326 8.93 -2.33 -19.78
CA LEU A 326 8.40 -1.33 -18.83
C LEU A 326 7.61 -0.23 -19.53
N GLN A 327 8.13 0.35 -20.61
CA GLN A 327 7.43 1.39 -21.37
C GLN A 327 6.10 0.88 -21.94
N ASN A 328 6.06 -0.37 -22.39
CA ASN A 328 4.92 -0.98 -23.06
C ASN A 328 3.96 -1.71 -22.11
N ASP A 329 4.32 -1.96 -20.85
CA ASP A 329 3.49 -2.79 -19.97
C ASP A 329 3.03 -2.02 -18.72
N MET A 330 3.82 -1.06 -18.24
CA MET A 330 3.45 -0.27 -17.07
C MET A 330 2.41 0.80 -17.42
N ILE A 331 1.22 0.66 -16.84
CA ILE A 331 0.10 1.57 -17.05
C ILE A 331 0.30 2.85 -16.22
N ILE A 332 0.13 4.00 -16.85
CA ILE A 332 0.16 5.30 -16.19
C ILE A 332 -1.27 5.79 -15.93
N TRP A 333 -1.50 6.19 -14.69
CA TRP A 333 -2.59 7.08 -14.27
C TRP A 333 -1.99 8.41 -13.81
N THR A 334 -2.13 9.46 -14.62
CA THR A 334 -1.52 10.75 -14.33
C THR A 334 -2.48 11.67 -13.57
N ALA A 335 -1.94 12.47 -12.65
CA ALA A 335 -2.62 13.59 -12.01
C ALA A 335 -2.25 14.95 -12.66
N SER A 336 -1.86 14.95 -13.95
CA SER A 336 -1.55 16.17 -14.72
C SER A 336 -2.20 16.18 -16.12
N PRO A 337 -2.75 17.31 -16.58
CA PRO A 337 -2.93 18.57 -15.83
C PRO A 337 -4.13 18.50 -14.87
N GLN A 338 -4.20 19.43 -13.91
CA GLN A 338 -5.35 19.60 -13.01
C GLN A 338 -6.28 20.68 -13.56
N GLU A 339 -7.38 20.28 -14.20
CA GLU A 339 -8.40 21.16 -14.78
C GLU A 339 -9.49 21.55 -13.75
N GLY A 340 -9.56 20.80 -12.64
CA GLY A 340 -10.51 21.00 -11.56
C GLY A 340 -11.73 20.09 -11.66
N ILE A 341 -12.43 19.95 -10.54
CA ILE A 341 -13.59 19.07 -10.38
C ILE A 341 -14.74 19.52 -11.29
N THR A 342 -15.36 18.56 -11.97
CA THR A 342 -16.58 18.77 -12.76
C THR A 342 -17.54 17.60 -12.62
N THR A 343 -18.79 17.78 -13.06
CA THR A 343 -19.71 16.64 -13.29
C THR A 343 -19.26 15.87 -14.53
N LYS A 344 -19.71 14.62 -14.67
CA LYS A 344 -19.49 13.77 -15.84
C LYS A 344 -19.82 14.46 -17.15
N GLU A 345 -20.94 15.18 -17.21
CA GLU A 345 -21.40 15.88 -18.43
C GLU A 345 -20.53 17.08 -18.79
N ASN A 346 -19.78 17.63 -17.82
CA ASN A 346 -18.90 18.77 -17.98
C ASN A 346 -17.42 18.37 -17.84
N ALA A 347 -17.10 17.08 -17.93
CA ALA A 347 -15.73 16.59 -17.91
C ALA A 347 -14.92 17.19 -19.08
N PRO A 348 -13.63 17.51 -18.88
CA PRO A 348 -12.79 18.02 -19.95
C PRO A 348 -12.60 16.97 -21.05
N GLU A 349 -12.12 17.41 -22.21
CA GLU A 349 -11.64 16.46 -23.23
C GLU A 349 -10.39 15.74 -22.69
N TYR A 350 -10.31 14.42 -22.88
CA TYR A 350 -9.19 13.60 -22.41
C TYR A 350 -7.84 14.10 -22.98
N ASN A 351 -7.03 14.73 -22.13
CA ASN A 351 -5.75 15.32 -22.52
C ASN A 351 -4.69 15.20 -21.40
N PRO A 352 -4.37 13.98 -20.94
CA PRO A 352 -3.35 13.77 -19.91
C PRO A 352 -1.95 14.11 -20.38
N GLU A 353 -1.10 14.49 -19.42
CA GLU A 353 0.34 14.61 -19.60
C GLU A 353 1.09 13.38 -19.07
N ALA A 354 1.98 12.83 -19.90
CA ALA A 354 2.94 11.81 -19.50
C ALA A 354 4.12 11.72 -20.49
N PRO A 355 5.19 10.98 -20.15
CA PRO A 355 6.31 10.72 -21.07
C PRO A 355 5.87 10.08 -22.39
N GLU A 356 6.51 10.48 -23.49
CA GLU A 356 6.15 9.98 -24.83
C GLU A 356 6.29 8.45 -24.93
N GLY A 357 5.31 7.81 -25.58
CA GLY A 357 5.28 6.37 -25.79
C GLY A 357 4.85 5.54 -24.58
N SER A 358 4.46 6.17 -23.47
CA SER A 358 3.91 5.47 -22.30
C SER A 358 2.46 5.02 -22.50
N GLN A 359 2.04 4.00 -21.74
CA GLN A 359 0.66 3.54 -21.67
C GLN A 359 -0.18 4.40 -20.72
N VAL A 360 -0.59 5.59 -21.16
CA VAL A 360 -1.45 6.47 -20.35
C VAL A 360 -2.91 6.10 -20.50
N TYR A 361 -3.46 5.48 -19.48
CA TYR A 361 -4.87 5.05 -19.47
C TYR A 361 -5.73 5.79 -18.46
N GLY A 362 -5.15 6.36 -17.41
CA GLY A 362 -5.89 7.16 -16.43
C GLY A 362 -5.46 8.62 -16.41
N TRP A 363 -6.42 9.49 -16.13
CA TRP A 363 -6.18 10.89 -15.87
C TRP A 363 -7.08 11.37 -14.73
N GLN A 364 -6.46 11.70 -13.59
CA GLN A 364 -7.12 12.47 -12.54
C GLN A 364 -7.01 13.95 -12.88
N TYR A 365 -8.13 14.55 -13.25
CA TYR A 365 -8.18 15.93 -13.73
C TYR A 365 -8.69 16.91 -12.65
N GLY A 366 -9.26 16.40 -11.56
CA GLY A 366 -9.78 17.23 -10.47
C GLY A 366 -9.65 16.55 -9.11
N LEU A 367 -9.19 17.32 -8.14
CA LEU A 367 -8.91 16.89 -6.76
C LEU A 367 -9.89 17.50 -5.75
N ASP A 368 -10.25 16.71 -4.75
CA ASP A 368 -10.87 17.08 -3.47
C ASP A 368 -12.25 17.76 -3.58
N ALA A 369 -13.19 17.03 -4.19
CA ALA A 369 -14.58 17.46 -4.33
C ALA A 369 -15.30 17.47 -2.99
N GLN A 370 -15.27 18.62 -2.30
CA GLN A 370 -15.84 18.82 -0.95
C GLN A 370 -17.26 18.28 -0.75
N THR A 371 -18.08 18.25 -1.80
CA THR A 371 -19.47 17.77 -1.73
C THR A 371 -19.56 16.28 -1.36
N CYS A 372 -18.70 15.44 -1.95
CA CYS A 372 -18.73 13.99 -1.73
C CYS A 372 -17.36 13.41 -1.32
N ASN A 373 -16.32 14.21 -1.13
CA ASN A 373 -14.96 13.77 -0.78
C ASN A 373 -14.38 12.73 -1.77
N ILE A 374 -14.41 13.10 -3.06
CA ILE A 374 -13.89 12.30 -4.17
C ILE A 374 -12.96 13.13 -5.06
N ASP A 375 -12.17 12.43 -5.86
CA ASP A 375 -11.46 12.99 -7.00
C ASP A 375 -12.16 12.56 -8.31
N THR A 376 -12.01 13.36 -9.37
CA THR A 376 -12.67 13.12 -10.67
C THR A 376 -11.68 12.72 -11.73
N ASN A 377 -12.03 11.66 -12.46
CA ASN A 377 -11.13 10.98 -13.39
C ASN A 377 -11.76 10.74 -14.75
N LEU A 378 -10.88 10.67 -15.76
CA LEU A 378 -11.19 10.11 -17.07
C LEU A 378 -10.24 8.96 -17.35
N PHE A 379 -10.77 7.89 -17.92
CA PHE A 379 -10.02 6.68 -18.25
C PHE A 379 -10.24 6.27 -19.70
N ARG A 380 -9.22 5.72 -20.35
CA ARG A 380 -9.41 5.05 -21.63
C ARG A 380 -10.10 3.72 -21.41
N GLY A 381 -11.00 3.34 -22.32
CA GLY A 381 -11.72 2.07 -22.28
C GLY A 381 -10.80 0.85 -22.27
N ALA A 382 -9.58 0.96 -22.83
CA ALA A 382 -8.56 -0.10 -22.71
C ALA A 382 -8.16 -0.42 -21.26
N LEU A 383 -8.41 0.48 -20.30
CA LEU A 383 -8.13 0.23 -18.89
C LEU A 383 -9.01 -0.87 -18.30
N THR A 384 -10.25 -1.03 -18.79
CA THR A 384 -11.24 -1.97 -18.21
C THR A 384 -10.74 -3.41 -18.22
N ASP A 385 -9.85 -3.77 -19.16
CA ASP A 385 -9.22 -5.10 -19.23
C ASP A 385 -8.29 -5.38 -18.02
N TYR A 386 -7.98 -4.37 -17.21
CA TYR A 386 -7.05 -4.42 -16.08
C TYR A 386 -7.70 -4.02 -14.75
N LEU A 387 -9.02 -3.87 -14.70
CA LEU A 387 -9.75 -3.52 -13.49
C LEU A 387 -10.38 -4.75 -12.84
N TRP A 388 -10.74 -4.63 -11.57
CA TRP A 388 -11.47 -5.67 -10.86
C TRP A 388 -12.97 -5.47 -11.06
N SER A 389 -13.58 -6.40 -11.80
CA SER A 389 -15.00 -6.39 -12.17
C SER A 389 -15.79 -7.57 -11.59
#